data_AF-A0A382V322-F1
#
_entry.id   AF-A0A382V322-F1
#
_cell.length_a   1.000
_cell.length_b   1.000
_cell.length_c   1.000
_cell.angle_alpha   90.00
_cell.angle_beta   90.00
_cell.angle_gamma   90.00
#
_symmetry.space_group_name_H-M   'P 1'
#
loop_
_entity.id
_entity.type
_entity.pdbx_description
1 polymer ?
#
loop_
_entity_poly.entity_id
_entity_poly.type
_entity_poly.pdbx_seq_one_letter_code
_entity_poly.pdbx_strand_id
1 'polypeptide(L)'
;MKQWKPNSWRRHPVKHIPDYPNKEKLDEVEKTLLGFPPLVFAGEVRSLRRHLAAAAEGSAFLLQGGDCAESFSEFHADNIRDTFRVLLQMAVILTSGTNMPVVKVGRMAGQFAKPRSSPTEIVNGEELPSYTGDIINDIRFDADKRKPNPKRMLKAYSQAASTLNLLRAFADGGYADLRHVQSWNMGFVKSGPQGERYRYLAEQIQESLNFMEALGISSQNTPQLRRVKYFTSHEALLLPYEEALTRVDSTSGDVYNTSAHFLWV
;
A
#
# COMPACT_ATOMS: atom_id res chain seq x y z
N MET A 1 -3.18 26.58 -19.91
CA MET A 1 -2.94 25.78 -18.68
C MET A 1 -1.53 26.08 -18.20
N LYS A 2 -1.30 26.37 -16.91
CA LYS A 2 0.08 26.47 -16.40
C LYS A 2 0.79 25.14 -16.69
N GLN A 3 1.99 25.17 -17.25
CA GLN A 3 2.77 23.96 -17.56
C GLN A 3 3.05 23.22 -16.24
N TRP A 4 2.43 22.05 -16.06
CA TRP A 4 2.59 21.24 -14.85
C TRP A 4 4.04 20.74 -14.76
N LYS A 5 4.59 20.75 -13.55
CA LYS A 5 5.90 20.21 -13.20
C LYS A 5 5.79 19.52 -11.83
N PRO A 6 6.64 18.54 -11.50
CA PRO A 6 6.61 17.89 -10.18
C PRO A 6 6.64 18.87 -9.01
N ASN A 7 7.41 19.95 -9.10
CA ASN A 7 7.54 20.98 -8.06
C ASN A 7 6.46 22.07 -8.10
N SER A 8 5.50 21.99 -9.02
CA SER A 8 4.54 23.08 -9.23
C SER A 8 3.61 23.31 -8.03
N TRP A 9 3.40 22.28 -7.19
CA TRP A 9 2.61 22.32 -5.96
C TRP A 9 3.12 23.35 -4.95
N ARG A 10 4.43 23.64 -4.94
CA ARG A 10 5.07 24.59 -4.01
C ARG A 10 4.56 26.03 -4.16
N ARG A 11 3.89 26.33 -5.27
CA ARG A 11 3.28 27.65 -5.56
C ARG A 11 1.80 27.73 -5.18
N HIS A 12 1.24 26.67 -4.59
CA HIS A 12 -0.14 26.58 -4.18
C HIS A 12 -0.26 26.50 -2.66
N PRO A 13 -1.39 26.93 -2.08
CA PRO A 13 -1.66 26.71 -0.66
C PRO A 13 -1.63 25.21 -0.35
N VAL A 14 -0.91 24.85 0.72
CA VAL A 14 -0.81 23.48 1.21
C VAL A 14 -1.27 23.39 2.66
N LYS A 15 -1.78 22.23 3.05
CA LYS A 15 -2.12 21.89 4.44
C LYS A 15 -1.33 20.65 4.86
N HIS A 16 -1.13 20.48 6.17
CA HIS A 16 -0.51 19.31 6.77
C HIS A 16 0.96 19.02 6.36
N ILE A 17 1.61 19.94 5.65
CA ILE A 17 3.05 19.88 5.39
C ILE A 17 3.78 20.40 6.65
N PRO A 18 4.72 19.63 7.23
CA PRO A 18 5.44 20.04 8.42
C PRO A 18 6.42 21.17 8.14
N ASP A 19 6.60 22.05 9.12
CA ASP A 19 7.68 23.04 9.06
C ASP A 19 9.00 22.42 9.53
N TYR A 20 9.80 21.95 8.58
CA TYR A 20 11.14 21.45 8.88
C TYR A 20 12.08 22.60 9.31
N PRO A 21 12.77 22.47 10.46
CA PRO A 21 13.58 23.55 11.03
C PRO A 21 14.86 23.87 10.25
N ASN A 22 15.34 22.93 9.43
CA ASN A 22 16.52 23.11 8.58
C ASN A 22 16.13 22.79 7.12
N LYS A 23 16.03 23.83 6.29
CA LYS A 23 15.58 23.71 4.89
C LYS A 23 16.68 23.13 4.00
N GLU A 24 17.93 23.46 4.26
CA GLU A 24 19.08 22.91 3.53
C GLU A 24 19.14 21.38 3.68
N LYS A 25 18.82 20.87 4.88
CA LYS A 25 18.78 19.43 5.14
C LYS A 25 17.59 18.75 4.50
N LEU A 26 16.45 19.45 4.40
CA LEU A 26 15.31 18.98 3.62
C LEU A 26 15.71 18.82 2.15
N ASP A 27 16.29 19.86 1.55
CA ASP A 27 16.73 19.86 0.16
C ASP A 27 17.77 18.75 -0.13
N GLU A 28 18.70 18.50 0.79
CA GLU A 28 19.68 17.41 0.68
C GLU A 28 18.98 16.04 0.64
N VAL A 29 17.97 15.82 1.50
CA VAL A 29 17.22 14.56 1.53
C VAL A 29 16.36 14.40 0.27
N GLU A 30 15.70 15.46 -0.19
CA GLU A 30 14.91 15.43 -1.43
C GLU A 30 15.80 15.07 -2.63
N LYS A 31 16.99 15.68 -2.75
CA LYS A 31 17.98 15.33 -3.79
C LYS A 31 18.46 13.88 -3.68
N THR A 32 18.64 13.39 -2.46
CA THR A 32 19.05 12.00 -2.23
C THR A 32 17.98 11.02 -2.70
N LEU A 33 16.71 11.25 -2.32
CA LEU A 33 15.57 10.43 -2.76
C LEU A 33 15.36 10.48 -4.27
N LEU A 34 15.56 11.64 -4.89
CA LEU A 34 15.47 11.80 -6.34
C LEU A 34 16.43 10.84 -7.07
N GLY A 35 17.63 10.62 -6.51
CA GLY A 35 18.64 9.70 -7.03
C GLY A 35 18.41 8.22 -6.72
N PHE A 36 17.45 7.88 -5.86
CA PHE A 36 17.11 6.49 -5.57
C PHE A 36 16.26 5.86 -6.68
N PRO A 37 16.26 4.51 -6.82
CA PRO A 37 15.33 3.82 -7.71
C PRO A 37 13.85 4.16 -7.43
N PRO A 38 12.96 4.03 -8.42
CA PRO A 38 11.52 4.06 -8.18
C PRO A 38 11.07 2.84 -7.36
N LEU A 39 10.01 2.98 -6.55
CA LEU A 39 9.40 1.85 -5.85
C LEU A 39 8.57 0.99 -6.82
N VAL A 40 7.86 1.65 -7.75
CA VAL A 40 7.03 0.98 -8.76
C VAL A 40 7.37 1.43 -10.17
N PHE A 41 7.15 0.57 -11.15
CA PHE A 41 7.36 0.91 -12.56
C PHE A 41 6.10 1.54 -13.18
N ALA A 42 6.28 2.50 -14.11
CA ALA A 42 5.17 3.20 -14.77
C ALA A 42 4.20 2.25 -15.50
N GLY A 43 4.72 1.16 -16.08
CA GLY A 43 3.89 0.12 -16.69
C GLY A 43 2.96 -0.60 -15.69
N GLU A 44 3.36 -0.71 -14.43
CA GLU A 44 2.53 -1.28 -13.35
C GLU A 44 1.41 -0.32 -12.95
N VAL A 45 1.70 0.98 -12.91
CA VAL A 45 0.67 2.02 -12.71
C VAL A 45 -0.36 1.99 -13.83
N ARG A 46 0.08 1.91 -15.10
CA ARG A 46 -0.81 1.73 -16.25
C ARG A 46 -1.60 0.43 -16.16
N SER A 47 -0.98 -0.64 -15.67
CA SER A 47 -1.67 -1.90 -15.41
C SER A 47 -2.79 -1.69 -14.39
N LEU A 48 -2.52 -1.09 -13.23
CA LEU A 48 -3.55 -0.80 -12.23
C LEU A 48 -4.67 0.07 -12.81
N ARG A 49 -4.34 1.12 -13.56
CA ARG A 49 -5.33 1.98 -14.21
C ARG A 49 -6.33 1.19 -15.09
N ARG A 50 -5.87 0.18 -15.84
CA ARG A 50 -6.76 -0.69 -16.62
C ARG A 50 -7.69 -1.54 -15.73
N HIS A 51 -7.18 -2.04 -14.61
CA HIS A 51 -8.01 -2.81 -13.67
C HIS A 51 -9.04 -1.93 -12.96
N LEU A 52 -8.67 -0.68 -12.63
CA LEU A 52 -9.61 0.30 -12.06
C LEU A 52 -10.67 0.74 -13.09
N ALA A 53 -10.32 0.85 -14.38
CA ALA A 53 -11.29 1.10 -15.44
C ALA A 53 -12.33 -0.03 -15.51
N ALA A 54 -11.89 -1.30 -15.49
CA ALA A 54 -12.80 -2.44 -15.42
C ALA A 54 -13.73 -2.38 -14.20
N ALA A 55 -13.22 -1.96 -13.04
CA ALA A 55 -14.05 -1.78 -11.84
C ALA A 55 -15.07 -0.64 -12.00
N ALA A 56 -14.67 0.48 -12.58
CA ALA A 56 -15.56 1.60 -12.87
C ALA A 56 -16.67 1.23 -13.88
N GLU A 57 -16.40 0.30 -14.78
CA GLU A 57 -17.36 -0.24 -15.76
C GLU A 57 -18.24 -1.37 -15.19
N GLY A 58 -18.07 -1.73 -13.91
CA GLY A 58 -18.85 -2.80 -13.27
C GLY A 58 -18.43 -4.21 -13.70
N SER A 59 -17.21 -4.39 -14.22
CA SER A 59 -16.64 -5.69 -14.62
C SER A 59 -15.53 -6.19 -13.67
N ALA A 60 -15.21 -5.43 -12.62
CA ALA A 60 -14.34 -5.86 -11.51
C ALA A 60 -14.77 -5.19 -10.20
N PHE A 61 -14.25 -5.67 -9.06
CA PHE A 61 -14.46 -5.08 -7.74
C PHE A 61 -13.13 -4.59 -7.14
N LEU A 62 -13.06 -3.39 -6.57
CA LEU A 62 -11.87 -2.89 -5.90
C LEU A 62 -11.86 -3.28 -4.43
N LEU A 63 -10.83 -4.00 -4.00
CA LEU A 63 -10.49 -4.22 -2.60
C LEU A 63 -9.23 -3.42 -2.25
N GLN A 64 -9.41 -2.35 -1.46
CA GLN A 64 -8.31 -1.57 -0.92
C GLN A 64 -8.29 -1.66 0.62
N GLY A 65 -7.16 -2.03 1.21
CA GLY A 65 -7.06 -2.20 2.66
C GLY A 65 -5.62 -2.37 3.16
N GLY A 66 -5.42 -2.25 4.46
CA GLY A 66 -4.10 -2.28 5.11
C GLY A 66 -4.07 -1.32 6.29
N ASP A 67 -2.87 -0.90 6.69
CA ASP A 67 -2.70 -0.10 7.90
C ASP A 67 -3.30 1.31 7.79
N CYS A 68 -3.70 1.85 8.95
CA CYS A 68 -4.07 3.25 9.06
C CYS A 68 -2.84 4.15 8.85
N ALA A 69 -1.74 3.85 9.57
CA ALA A 69 -0.40 4.18 9.12
C ALA A 69 0.59 3.12 9.56
N GLU A 70 1.51 2.81 8.67
CA GLU A 70 2.68 1.98 8.92
C GLU A 70 3.58 2.66 9.95
N SER A 71 4.16 1.85 10.84
CA SER A 71 5.08 2.29 11.88
C SER A 71 6.47 1.72 11.64
N PHE A 72 7.49 2.54 11.85
CA PHE A 72 8.88 2.14 11.75
C PHE A 72 9.27 1.09 12.78
N SER A 73 8.57 1.02 13.92
CA SER A 73 8.81 0.03 14.99
C SER A 73 8.11 -1.31 14.73
N GLU A 74 7.09 -1.33 13.87
CA GLU A 74 6.31 -2.54 13.56
C GLU A 74 6.75 -3.20 12.24
N PHE A 75 7.94 -2.85 11.76
CA PHE A 75 8.52 -3.36 10.52
C PHE A 75 9.05 -4.80 10.68
N HIS A 76 8.15 -5.77 10.56
CA HIS A 76 8.44 -7.20 10.63
C HIS A 76 7.80 -7.96 9.47
N ALA A 77 8.48 -8.99 8.97
CA ALA A 77 8.01 -9.80 7.85
C ALA A 77 6.66 -10.49 8.14
N ASP A 78 6.43 -10.90 9.40
CA ASP A 78 5.18 -11.53 9.83
C ASP A 78 3.99 -10.57 9.70
N ASN A 79 4.14 -9.30 10.09
CA ASN A 79 3.08 -8.30 9.95
C ASN A 79 2.72 -8.07 8.48
N ILE A 80 3.73 -7.94 7.61
CA ILE A 80 3.54 -7.77 6.17
C ILE A 80 2.82 -8.99 5.58
N ARG A 81 3.27 -10.21 5.93
CA ARG A 81 2.68 -11.47 5.49
C ARG A 81 1.23 -11.59 5.93
N ASP A 82 0.94 -11.29 7.18
CA ASP A 82 -0.38 -11.51 7.77
C ASP A 82 -1.39 -10.50 7.23
N THR A 83 -1.02 -9.22 7.05
CA THR A 83 -1.85 -8.22 6.37
C THR A 83 -2.10 -8.62 4.91
N PHE A 84 -1.07 -9.05 4.19
CA PHE A 84 -1.21 -9.55 2.81
C PHE A 84 -2.15 -10.75 2.74
N ARG A 85 -2.01 -11.73 3.66
CA ARG A 85 -2.89 -12.90 3.77
C ARG A 85 -4.34 -12.49 3.96
N VAL A 86 -4.63 -11.58 4.88
CA VAL A 86 -6.00 -11.09 5.13
C VAL A 86 -6.60 -10.49 3.85
N LEU A 87 -5.85 -9.68 3.11
CA LEU A 87 -6.33 -9.11 1.85
C LEU A 87 -6.60 -10.19 0.79
N LEU A 88 -5.78 -11.25 0.71
CA LEU A 88 -6.05 -12.37 -0.19
C LEU A 88 -7.31 -13.14 0.22
N GLN A 89 -7.52 -13.38 1.50
CA GLN A 89 -8.72 -14.05 2.01
C GLN A 89 -9.99 -13.27 1.63
N MET A 90 -9.99 -11.96 1.90
CA MET A 90 -11.09 -11.08 1.50
C MET A 90 -11.31 -11.10 -0.01
N ALA A 91 -10.23 -11.04 -0.80
CA ALA A 91 -10.32 -11.04 -2.25
C ALA A 91 -10.95 -12.31 -2.81
N VAL A 92 -10.61 -13.48 -2.27
CA VAL A 92 -11.17 -14.76 -2.73
C VAL A 92 -12.65 -14.87 -2.38
N ILE A 93 -13.05 -14.45 -1.18
CA ILE A 93 -14.46 -14.43 -0.77
C ILE A 93 -15.27 -13.47 -1.64
N LEU A 94 -14.75 -12.26 -1.88
CA LEU A 94 -15.39 -11.29 -2.76
C LEU A 94 -15.49 -11.82 -4.19
N THR A 95 -14.46 -12.49 -4.70
CA THR A 95 -14.48 -13.10 -6.04
C THR A 95 -15.59 -14.14 -6.14
N SER A 96 -15.73 -15.03 -5.14
CA SER A 96 -16.80 -16.02 -5.08
C SER A 96 -18.19 -15.39 -4.93
N GLY A 97 -18.33 -14.34 -4.11
CA GLY A 97 -19.63 -13.71 -3.87
C GLY A 97 -20.11 -12.80 -5.01
N THR A 98 -19.19 -12.23 -5.78
CA THR A 98 -19.50 -11.30 -6.88
C THR A 98 -19.44 -11.94 -8.26
N ASN A 99 -18.79 -13.10 -8.39
CA ASN A 99 -18.42 -13.71 -9.67
C ASN A 99 -17.63 -12.76 -10.59
N MET A 100 -16.87 -11.84 -10.01
CA MET A 100 -16.08 -10.84 -10.73
C MET A 100 -14.63 -10.82 -10.25
N PRO A 101 -13.68 -10.42 -11.11
CA PRO A 101 -12.31 -10.18 -10.70
C PRO A 101 -12.22 -9.12 -9.58
N VAL A 102 -11.43 -9.41 -8.55
CA VAL A 102 -11.13 -8.43 -7.49
C VAL A 102 -9.76 -7.78 -7.72
N VAL A 103 -9.70 -6.46 -7.80
CA VAL A 103 -8.47 -5.66 -7.86
C VAL A 103 -7.96 -5.44 -6.44
N LYS A 104 -6.75 -5.92 -6.14
CA LYS A 104 -6.17 -5.90 -4.78
C LYS A 104 -5.17 -4.75 -4.64
N VAL A 105 -5.46 -3.80 -3.76
CA VAL A 105 -4.61 -2.62 -3.50
C VAL A 105 -4.32 -2.50 -2.01
N GLY A 106 -3.07 -2.70 -1.61
CA GLY A 106 -2.61 -2.56 -0.22
C GLY A 106 -2.38 -1.12 0.18
N ARG A 107 -2.83 -0.73 1.38
CA ARG A 107 -2.32 0.44 2.12
C ARG A 107 -1.03 0.03 2.82
N MET A 108 0.03 -0.16 2.04
CA MET A 108 1.30 -0.76 2.46
C MET A 108 2.44 -0.21 1.61
N ALA A 109 3.66 -0.26 2.15
CA ALA A 109 4.88 0.22 1.52
C ALA A 109 4.86 1.72 1.20
N GLY A 110 4.29 2.55 2.08
CA GLY A 110 4.29 4.00 1.88
C GLY A 110 3.34 4.79 2.79
N GLN A 111 2.44 4.13 3.52
CA GLN A 111 1.40 4.78 4.33
C GLN A 111 1.95 5.26 5.68
N PHE A 112 2.97 6.12 5.65
CA PHE A 112 3.67 6.58 6.85
C PHE A 112 3.25 7.96 7.33
N ALA A 113 2.63 8.79 6.48
CA ALA A 113 2.19 10.14 6.84
C ALA A 113 0.72 10.11 7.30
N LYS A 114 0.37 11.00 8.24
CA LYS A 114 -1.00 11.14 8.77
C LYS A 114 -1.39 12.61 8.89
N PRO A 115 -2.54 13.02 8.35
CA PRO A 115 -3.07 14.35 8.60
C PRO A 115 -3.54 14.45 10.05
N ARG A 116 -3.50 15.65 10.63
CA ARG A 116 -3.97 15.92 11.99
C ARG A 116 -4.87 17.14 12.00
N SER A 117 -5.97 17.04 12.75
CA SER A 117 -6.92 18.14 12.93
C SER A 117 -6.33 19.31 13.72
N SER A 118 -5.38 19.02 14.62
CA SER A 118 -4.65 20.01 15.41
C SER A 118 -3.14 19.92 15.14
N PRO A 119 -2.43 21.06 14.93
CA PRO A 119 -0.99 21.07 14.75
C PRO A 119 -0.22 20.68 16.03
N THR A 120 -0.85 20.86 17.20
CA THR A 120 -0.28 20.55 18.51
C THR A 120 -1.15 19.58 19.31
N GLU A 121 -0.52 18.91 20.28
CA GLU A 121 -1.11 17.97 21.22
C GLU A 121 -0.68 18.37 22.63
N ILE A 122 -1.64 18.39 23.57
CA ILE A 122 -1.38 18.70 24.97
C ILE A 122 -1.49 17.43 25.80
N VAL A 123 -0.44 17.08 26.54
CA VAL A 123 -0.42 15.95 27.47
C VAL A 123 0.13 16.45 28.80
N ASN A 124 -0.62 16.24 29.89
CA ASN A 124 -0.24 16.67 31.24
C ASN A 124 0.16 18.17 31.36
N GLY A 125 -0.45 19.04 30.56
CA GLY A 125 -0.19 20.49 30.56
C GLY A 125 0.99 20.94 29.72
N GLU A 126 1.76 20.03 29.12
CA GLU A 126 2.80 20.35 28.14
C GLU A 126 2.21 20.29 26.72
N GLU A 127 2.52 21.28 25.88
CA GLU A 127 2.08 21.36 24.49
C GLU A 127 3.25 21.06 23.54
N LEU A 128 3.10 20.05 22.69
CA LEU A 128 4.10 19.66 21.69
C LEU A 128 3.47 19.55 20.29
N PRO A 129 4.27 19.59 19.20
CA PRO A 129 3.76 19.28 17.86
C PRO A 129 3.10 17.90 17.82
N SER A 130 1.96 17.80 17.13
CA SER A 130 1.26 16.53 16.93
C SER A 130 2.14 15.52 16.19
N TYR A 131 2.02 14.24 16.56
CA TYR A 131 2.55 13.14 15.76
C TYR A 131 1.84 13.10 14.39
N THR A 132 2.58 13.25 13.30
CA THR A 132 2.05 13.34 11.92
C THR A 132 2.49 12.15 11.06
N GLY A 133 2.91 11.07 11.71
CA GLY A 133 3.38 9.87 11.05
C GLY A 133 4.90 9.75 11.04
N ASP A 134 5.38 8.51 10.99
CA ASP A 134 6.78 8.19 11.24
C ASP A 134 7.75 8.74 10.20
N ILE A 135 7.25 9.04 9.00
CA ILE A 135 8.01 9.72 7.94
C ILE A 135 8.31 11.20 8.28
N ILE A 136 7.60 11.79 9.25
CA ILE A 136 7.76 13.19 9.66
C ILE A 136 8.42 13.30 11.03
N ASN A 137 7.80 12.73 12.07
CA ASN A 137 8.25 12.82 13.46
C ASN A 137 7.95 11.53 14.24
N ASP A 138 8.27 11.48 15.53
CA ASP A 138 8.09 10.29 16.36
C ASP A 138 6.75 10.29 17.11
N ILE A 139 6.20 9.11 17.37
CA ILE A 139 4.97 8.97 18.16
C ILE A 139 5.17 9.35 19.64
N ARG A 140 6.38 9.15 20.19
CA ARG A 140 6.69 9.45 21.60
C ARG A 140 6.49 10.94 21.89
N PHE A 141 5.82 11.24 23.00
CA PHE A 141 5.55 12.60 23.45
C PHE A 141 6.81 13.17 24.13
N ASP A 142 7.69 13.74 23.32
CA ASP A 142 9.02 14.21 23.69
C ASP A 142 9.40 15.35 22.75
N ALA A 143 9.81 16.50 23.31
CA ALA A 143 9.98 17.75 22.57
C ALA A 143 10.96 17.64 21.40
N ASP A 144 12.06 16.88 21.56
CA ASP A 144 13.03 16.70 20.49
C ASP A 144 12.56 15.69 19.44
N LYS A 145 11.85 14.65 19.87
CA LYS A 145 11.33 13.61 18.96
C LYS A 145 10.13 14.06 18.14
N ARG A 146 9.36 15.03 18.63
CA ARG A 146 8.22 15.63 17.90
C ARG A 146 8.64 16.63 16.82
N LYS A 147 9.89 17.10 16.82
CA LYS A 147 10.43 17.95 15.74
C LYS A 147 10.47 17.17 14.41
N PRO A 148 9.93 17.74 13.32
CA PRO A 148 10.04 17.13 12.00
C PRO A 148 11.50 16.89 11.61
N ASN A 149 11.82 15.67 11.17
CA ASN A 149 13.17 15.28 10.77
C ASN A 149 13.17 14.76 9.31
N PRO A 150 13.77 15.48 8.35
CA PRO A 150 13.70 15.10 6.94
C PRO A 150 14.36 13.75 6.67
N LYS A 151 15.36 13.33 7.46
CA LYS A 151 16.02 12.02 7.31
C LYS A 151 15.05 10.83 7.46
N ARG A 152 13.91 11.03 8.13
CA ARG A 152 12.86 10.01 8.24
C ARG A 152 12.26 9.61 6.88
N MET A 153 12.31 10.50 5.87
CA MET A 153 11.91 10.16 4.51
C MET A 153 12.82 9.10 3.86
N LEU A 154 14.13 9.14 4.14
CA LEU A 154 15.06 8.10 3.66
C LEU A 154 14.75 6.75 4.30
N LYS A 155 14.42 6.75 5.60
CA LYS A 155 14.02 5.54 6.32
C LYS A 155 12.69 4.99 5.80
N ALA A 156 11.70 5.86 5.57
CA ALA A 156 10.42 5.50 4.98
C ALA A 156 10.60 4.85 3.60
N TYR A 157 11.43 5.43 2.73
CA TYR A 157 11.76 4.82 1.43
C TYR A 157 12.37 3.43 1.60
N SER A 158 13.35 3.27 2.49
CA SER A 158 14.02 1.98 2.72
C SER A 158 13.04 0.90 3.20
N GLN A 159 12.12 1.25 4.11
CA GLN A 159 11.10 0.32 4.59
C GLN A 159 10.06 0.03 3.50
N ALA A 160 9.60 1.04 2.77
CA ALA A 160 8.71 0.86 1.62
C ALA A 160 9.30 -0.09 0.57
N ALA A 161 10.56 0.12 0.17
CA ALA A 161 11.26 -0.75 -0.77
C ALA A 161 11.34 -2.20 -0.28
N SER A 162 11.67 -2.38 1.01
CA SER A 162 11.80 -3.71 1.62
C SER A 162 10.44 -4.42 1.73
N THR A 163 9.40 -3.70 2.17
CA THR A 163 8.02 -4.21 2.24
C THR A 163 7.52 -4.59 0.86
N LEU A 164 7.71 -3.73 -0.14
CA LEU A 164 7.27 -4.00 -1.51
C LEU A 164 8.00 -5.19 -2.13
N ASN A 165 9.30 -5.33 -1.89
CA ASN A 165 10.06 -6.49 -2.35
C ASN A 165 9.49 -7.80 -1.77
N LEU A 166 9.18 -7.80 -0.47
CA LEU A 166 8.58 -8.97 0.18
C LEU A 166 7.16 -9.25 -0.33
N LEU A 167 6.34 -8.22 -0.53
CA LEU A 167 5.01 -8.35 -1.13
C LEU A 167 5.06 -8.94 -2.53
N ARG A 168 6.02 -8.52 -3.37
CA ARG A 168 6.26 -9.10 -4.70
C ARG A 168 6.64 -10.58 -4.60
N ALA A 169 7.53 -10.93 -3.67
CA ALA A 169 7.91 -12.31 -3.43
C ALA A 169 6.71 -13.18 -3.00
N PHE A 170 5.81 -12.68 -2.14
CA PHE A 170 4.59 -13.40 -1.78
C PHE A 170 3.60 -13.51 -2.95
N ALA A 171 3.44 -12.45 -3.73
CA ALA A 171 2.50 -12.40 -4.85
C ALA A 171 2.89 -13.34 -6.01
N ASP A 172 4.18 -13.51 -6.28
CA ASP A 172 4.69 -14.33 -7.39
C ASP A 172 5.27 -15.69 -6.95
N GLY A 173 5.75 -15.81 -5.71
CA GLY A 173 6.52 -16.96 -5.19
C GLY A 173 5.70 -18.16 -4.76
N GLY A 174 4.37 -18.14 -4.95
CA GLY A 174 3.47 -19.25 -4.60
C GLY A 174 2.81 -19.13 -3.24
N TYR A 175 3.20 -18.15 -2.40
CA TYR A 175 2.42 -17.84 -1.19
C TYR A 175 1.00 -17.41 -1.54
N ALA A 176 0.75 -16.86 -2.74
CA ALA A 176 -0.59 -16.49 -3.18
C ALA A 176 -1.34 -17.59 -3.96
N ASP A 177 -0.85 -18.84 -3.97
CA ASP A 177 -1.50 -19.95 -4.66
C ASP A 177 -2.87 -20.26 -4.03
N LEU A 178 -3.90 -20.33 -4.87
CA LEU A 178 -5.29 -20.54 -4.41
C LEU A 178 -5.49 -21.87 -3.67
N ARG A 179 -4.62 -22.86 -3.85
CA ARG A 179 -4.66 -24.11 -3.06
C ARG A 179 -4.43 -23.89 -1.58
N HIS A 180 -3.77 -22.80 -1.20
CA HIS A 180 -3.54 -22.45 0.19
C HIS A 180 -4.73 -21.73 0.84
N VAL A 181 -5.78 -21.39 0.08
CA VAL A 181 -6.96 -20.65 0.59
C VAL A 181 -7.61 -21.35 1.77
N GLN A 182 -7.76 -22.68 1.75
CA GLN A 182 -8.31 -23.41 2.89
C GLN A 182 -7.47 -23.24 4.15
N SER A 183 -6.14 -23.30 4.03
CA SER A 183 -5.23 -23.15 5.17
C SER A 183 -5.30 -21.75 5.79
N TRP A 184 -5.56 -20.72 4.99
CA TRP A 184 -5.73 -19.35 5.49
C TRP A 184 -7.07 -19.20 6.21
N ASN A 185 -8.12 -19.73 5.60
CA ASN A 185 -9.51 -19.53 6.00
C ASN A 185 -9.87 -20.24 7.32
N MET A 186 -9.27 -21.39 7.61
CA MET A 186 -9.60 -22.19 8.79
C MET A 186 -9.09 -21.61 10.11
N GLY A 187 -8.09 -20.70 10.10
CA GLY A 187 -7.55 -20.10 11.32
C GLY A 187 -8.42 -19.03 11.98
N PHE A 188 -9.32 -18.39 11.21
CA PHE A 188 -10.17 -17.27 11.68
C PHE A 188 -11.57 -17.72 12.13
N VAL A 189 -11.99 -18.91 11.72
CA VAL A 189 -13.36 -19.40 11.91
C VAL A 189 -13.53 -19.94 13.34
N LYS A 190 -14.01 -19.08 14.25
CA LYS A 190 -14.54 -19.52 15.56
C LYS A 190 -15.89 -20.21 15.38
N SER A 191 -16.28 -21.01 16.38
CA SER A 191 -17.62 -21.60 16.47
C SER A 191 -18.72 -20.52 16.46
N GLY A 192 -19.86 -20.84 15.85
CA GLY A 192 -21.04 -19.97 15.75
C GLY A 192 -21.51 -19.69 14.31
N PRO A 193 -22.66 -19.00 14.14
CA PRO A 193 -23.34 -18.88 12.84
C PRO A 193 -22.51 -18.19 11.74
N GLN A 194 -21.68 -17.19 12.11
CA GLN A 194 -20.80 -16.51 11.16
C GLN A 194 -19.66 -17.42 10.68
N GLY A 195 -19.19 -18.31 11.56
CA GLY A 195 -18.19 -19.30 11.21
C GLY A 195 -18.71 -20.35 10.25
N GLU A 196 -19.96 -20.78 10.41
CA GLU A 196 -20.63 -21.69 9.48
C GLU A 196 -20.79 -21.08 8.09
N ARG A 197 -21.25 -19.82 8.00
CA ARG A 197 -21.38 -19.12 6.71
C ARG A 197 -20.04 -18.99 5.98
N TYR A 198 -18.98 -18.73 6.71
CA TYR A 198 -17.64 -18.65 6.15
C TYR A 198 -17.12 -20.01 5.69
N ARG A 199 -17.36 -21.07 6.48
CA ARG A 199 -17.00 -22.45 6.12
C ARG A 199 -17.72 -22.89 4.84
N TYR A 200 -19.02 -22.61 4.74
CA TYR A 200 -19.80 -22.88 3.53
C TYR A 200 -19.19 -22.21 2.29
N LEU A 201 -18.82 -20.93 2.37
CA LEU A 201 -18.16 -20.24 1.25
C LEU A 201 -16.80 -20.87 0.90
N ALA A 202 -16.01 -21.22 1.91
CA ALA A 202 -14.71 -21.87 1.69
C ALA A 202 -14.85 -23.25 1.03
N GLU A 203 -15.88 -24.03 1.39
CA GLU A 203 -16.21 -25.31 0.76
C GLU A 203 -16.62 -25.11 -0.70
N GLN A 204 -17.48 -24.14 -1.01
CA GLN A 204 -17.87 -23.81 -2.40
C GLN A 204 -16.68 -23.39 -3.28
N ILE A 205 -15.75 -22.61 -2.73
CA ILE A 205 -14.51 -22.26 -3.43
C ILE A 205 -13.67 -23.52 -3.71
N GLN A 206 -13.56 -24.42 -2.73
CA GLN A 206 -12.81 -25.66 -2.90
C GLN A 206 -13.43 -26.58 -3.96
N GLU A 207 -14.75 -26.74 -3.95
CA GLU A 207 -15.46 -27.51 -4.97
C GLU A 207 -15.21 -26.95 -6.37
N SER A 208 -15.22 -25.63 -6.52
CA SER A 208 -14.90 -24.96 -7.78
C SER A 208 -13.46 -25.22 -8.23
N LEU A 209 -12.49 -25.18 -7.31
CA LEU A 209 -11.09 -25.48 -7.60
C LEU A 209 -10.90 -26.97 -7.99
N ASN A 210 -11.56 -27.88 -7.29
CA ASN A 210 -11.53 -29.32 -7.60
C ASN A 210 -12.13 -29.60 -8.98
N PHE A 211 -13.22 -28.91 -9.33
CA PHE A 211 -13.84 -29.01 -10.65
C PHE A 211 -12.90 -28.52 -11.76
N MET A 212 -12.24 -27.37 -11.58
CA MET A 212 -11.21 -26.90 -12.53
C MET A 212 -10.08 -27.91 -12.67
N GLU A 213 -9.61 -28.49 -11.57
CA GLU A 213 -8.55 -29.49 -11.60
C GLU A 213 -8.97 -30.77 -12.33
N ALA A 214 -10.22 -31.22 -12.16
CA ALA A 214 -10.79 -32.34 -12.90
C ALA A 214 -10.90 -32.07 -14.42
N LEU A 215 -11.03 -30.80 -14.83
CA LEU A 215 -10.94 -30.37 -16.23
C LEU A 215 -9.50 -30.18 -16.73
N GLY A 216 -8.50 -30.48 -15.90
CA GLY A 216 -7.09 -30.33 -16.23
C GLY A 216 -6.56 -28.90 -16.05
N ILE A 217 -7.28 -28.02 -15.36
CA ILE A 217 -6.85 -26.64 -15.05
C ILE A 217 -6.33 -26.60 -13.61
N SER A 218 -5.02 -26.45 -13.41
CA SER A 218 -4.40 -26.44 -12.08
C SER A 218 -3.34 -25.35 -11.95
N SER A 219 -2.88 -25.07 -10.72
CA SER A 219 -1.83 -24.07 -10.52
C SER A 219 -0.45 -24.47 -11.09
N GLN A 220 -0.29 -25.73 -11.51
CA GLN A 220 0.92 -26.20 -12.20
C GLN A 220 0.96 -25.75 -13.66
N ASN A 221 -0.19 -25.66 -14.34
CA ASN A 221 -0.27 -25.31 -15.76
C ASN A 221 -0.97 -23.97 -16.04
N THR A 222 -1.60 -23.36 -15.03
CA THR A 222 -2.33 -22.09 -15.13
C THR A 222 -1.71 -21.06 -14.17
N PRO A 223 -0.76 -20.23 -14.63
CA PRO A 223 -0.05 -19.26 -13.78
C PRO A 223 -0.98 -18.31 -13.00
N GLN A 224 -2.16 -18.02 -13.53
CA GLN A 224 -3.18 -17.16 -12.92
C GLN A 224 -3.74 -17.72 -11.61
N LEU A 225 -3.65 -19.04 -11.38
CA LEU A 225 -4.06 -19.67 -10.11
C LEU A 225 -2.94 -19.65 -9.05
N ARG A 226 -1.69 -19.41 -9.48
CA ARG A 226 -0.51 -19.42 -8.61
C ARG A 226 -0.02 -18.03 -8.22
N ARG A 227 -0.24 -17.04 -9.09
CA ARG A 227 0.24 -15.66 -8.93
C ARG A 227 -0.92 -14.70 -8.80
N VAL A 228 -0.73 -13.66 -7.99
CA VAL A 228 -1.73 -12.59 -7.83
C VAL A 228 -1.13 -11.26 -8.23
N LYS A 229 -1.92 -10.43 -8.93
CA LYS A 229 -1.58 -9.02 -9.05
C LYS A 229 -1.93 -8.32 -7.75
N TYR A 230 -0.94 -7.68 -7.16
CA TYR A 230 -1.07 -6.90 -5.95
C TYR A 230 -0.42 -5.53 -6.15
N PHE A 231 -1.14 -4.48 -5.80
CA PHE A 231 -0.71 -3.10 -5.95
C PHE A 231 -0.58 -2.44 -4.58
N THR A 232 0.16 -1.35 -4.50
CA THR A 232 0.37 -0.57 -3.27
C THR A 232 -0.20 0.83 -3.41
N SER A 233 -0.57 1.40 -2.28
CA SER A 233 -1.16 2.73 -2.21
C SER A 233 -0.88 3.41 -0.89
N HIS A 234 -0.85 4.73 -0.93
CA HIS A 234 -0.83 5.58 0.24
C HIS A 234 -1.42 6.97 -0.06
N GLU A 235 -1.68 7.73 0.99
CA GLU A 235 -2.08 9.14 0.91
C GLU A 235 -0.91 9.99 0.45
N ALA A 236 -1.07 10.76 -0.64
CA ALA A 236 -0.04 11.68 -1.16
C ALA A 236 0.05 12.96 -0.31
N LEU A 237 0.31 12.80 0.98
CA LEU A 237 0.27 13.87 1.98
C LEU A 237 1.59 14.66 2.05
N LEU A 238 2.72 13.96 2.16
CA LEU A 238 4.03 14.60 2.31
C LEU A 238 4.64 14.90 0.94
N LEU A 239 4.20 16.00 0.33
CA LEU A 239 4.56 16.37 -1.05
C LEU A 239 6.07 16.43 -1.37
N PRO A 240 6.98 16.80 -0.45
CA PRO A 240 8.43 16.65 -0.69
C PRO A 240 8.86 15.21 -1.02
N TYR A 241 8.28 14.22 -0.35
CA TYR A 241 8.54 12.80 -0.61
C TYR A 241 7.97 12.36 -1.96
N GLU A 242 6.74 12.79 -2.26
CA GLU A 242 6.05 12.48 -3.52
C GLU A 242 6.73 13.12 -4.73
N GLU A 243 7.17 14.37 -4.61
CA GLU A 243 7.92 15.08 -5.64
C GLU A 243 9.23 14.35 -5.95
N ALA A 244 10.00 13.95 -4.92
CA ALA A 244 11.28 13.28 -5.11
C ALA A 244 11.15 11.89 -5.77
N LEU A 245 10.01 11.21 -5.59
CA LEU A 245 9.71 9.91 -6.20
C LEU A 245 8.87 10.02 -7.49
N THR A 246 8.68 11.22 -8.02
CA THR A 246 8.00 11.44 -9.30
C THR A 246 9.00 11.40 -10.45
N ARG A 247 8.76 10.53 -11.45
CA ARG A 247 9.69 10.23 -12.54
C ARG A 247 9.03 10.38 -13.91
N VAL A 248 9.84 10.69 -14.91
CA VAL A 248 9.45 10.58 -16.32
C VAL A 248 9.64 9.13 -16.75
N ASP A 249 8.59 8.50 -17.28
CA ASP A 249 8.68 7.17 -17.87
C ASP A 249 9.51 7.24 -19.17
N SER A 250 10.58 6.46 -19.24
CA SER A 250 11.46 6.43 -20.42
C SER A 250 10.76 5.92 -21.68
N THR A 251 9.65 5.18 -21.54
CA THR A 251 8.94 4.61 -22.69
C THR A 251 7.87 5.53 -23.27
N SER A 252 7.09 6.24 -22.44
CA SER A 252 6.02 7.14 -22.91
C SER A 252 6.36 8.62 -22.84
N GLY A 253 7.36 9.02 -22.04
CA GLY A 253 7.64 10.42 -21.74
C GLY A 253 6.66 11.06 -20.75
N ASP A 254 5.64 10.33 -20.28
CA ASP A 254 4.71 10.82 -19.27
C ASP A 254 5.33 10.82 -17.88
N VAL A 255 4.75 11.61 -16.98
CA VAL A 255 5.22 11.70 -15.60
C VAL A 255 4.35 10.86 -14.68
N TYR A 256 4.98 10.01 -13.87
CA TYR A 256 4.35 9.14 -12.89
C TYR A 256 4.95 9.40 -11.51
N ASN A 257 4.12 9.50 -10.49
CA ASN A 257 4.61 9.29 -9.15
C ASN A 257 4.88 7.79 -8.96
N THR A 258 6.13 7.46 -8.63
CA THR A 258 6.60 6.07 -8.50
C THR A 258 6.83 5.67 -7.04
N SER A 259 6.26 6.43 -6.10
CA SER A 259 6.23 6.07 -4.67
C SER A 259 5.24 4.92 -4.40
N ALA A 260 4.16 4.81 -5.16
CA ALA A 260 3.21 3.70 -5.10
C ALA A 260 2.44 3.57 -6.42
N HIS A 261 1.65 2.51 -6.55
CA HIS A 261 0.84 2.27 -7.75
C HIS A 261 -0.39 3.19 -7.83
N PHE A 262 -0.95 3.55 -6.66
CA PHE A 262 -2.11 4.40 -6.53
C PHE A 262 -1.93 5.37 -5.37
N LEU A 263 -2.30 6.62 -5.57
CA LEU A 263 -2.26 7.65 -4.54
C LEU A 263 -3.64 8.29 -4.40
N TRP A 264 -4.04 8.60 -3.17
CA TRP A 264 -5.23 9.41 -2.90
C TRP A 264 -4.86 10.72 -2.22
N VAL A 265 -5.82 11.65 -2.20
CA VAL A 265 -5.78 12.95 -1.51
C VAL A 265 -6.79 12.92 -0.38
#